data_AF-A0A941DDK4-F1
#
_entry.id   AF-A0A941DDK4-F1
#
_cell.length_a   1.000
_cell.length_b   1.000
_cell.length_c   1.000
_cell.angle_alpha   90.00
_cell.angle_beta   90.00
_cell.angle_gamma   90.00
#
_symmetry.space_group_name_H-M   'P 1'
#
loop_
_entity.id
_entity.type
_entity.pdbx_description
1 polymer ?
#
loop_
_entity_poly.entity_id
_entity_poly.type
_entity_poly.pdbx_seq_one_letter_code
_entity_poly.pdbx_strand_id
1 'polypeptide(L)'
;MNFNLGLSPAWWLLLPLLILPIWWLRQRRETLVRKTLATAKFLSPAKPQLVRVWRWREWLLMLLRCLLLLMVIAYLASLFIAWRGDTVLVGDDLDPVWLQQQLKETGMQNAKQRRFCARTECDVQSSRLLYWLAEHQKDWQADARVLILARAGQLAWSAESPQLLPKTQIRVQDHPFKAPVRTHYIALRSDHPEVWQSLFRAFSVAGDGQDRYVWQQQTDAKTDLIIWDSNEPASSNWQAPYWWMKRPAQELSKDWIVQNNPALAGLALHQYQRGKVRYWLTEQAGQWPMYKLEDTKQWYRAWQQSRAPQVDLIYTSMQLPRVQVNQPSQQENTRQLLLLCLLVIFALERMLSHVKRL
;
A
#
# COMPACT_ATOMS: atom_id res chain seq x y z
N MET A 1 21.34 20.53 16.53
CA MET A 1 20.67 19.23 16.77
C MET A 1 21.74 18.16 16.75
N ASN A 2 21.96 17.52 17.89
CA ASN A 2 22.94 16.46 18.06
C ASN A 2 22.53 15.27 17.20
N PHE A 3 23.36 14.92 16.21
CA PHE A 3 23.24 13.68 15.47
C PHE A 3 23.63 12.53 16.40
N ASN A 4 22.71 12.10 17.26
CA ASN A 4 22.78 10.77 17.87
C ASN A 4 22.45 9.75 16.77
N LEU A 5 23.42 9.54 15.89
CA LEU A 5 23.56 8.27 15.20
C LEU A 5 23.74 7.24 16.32
N GLY A 6 22.66 6.57 16.69
CA GLY A 6 22.71 5.27 17.36
C GLY A 6 23.35 4.26 16.41
N LEU A 7 24.62 4.49 16.07
CA LEU A 7 25.51 3.52 15.46
C LEU A 7 25.64 2.42 16.50
N SER A 8 24.90 1.33 16.29
CA SER A 8 25.10 0.09 17.01
C SER A 8 26.61 -0.20 17.11
N PRO A 9 27.10 -0.78 18.22
CA PRO A 9 28.52 -1.09 18.41
C PRO A 9 29.08 -2.06 17.36
N ALA A 10 28.24 -2.59 16.45
CA ALA A 10 28.60 -3.44 15.33
C ALA A 10 29.46 -2.75 14.25
N TRP A 11 29.54 -1.41 14.19
CA TRP A 11 30.41 -0.74 13.21
C TRP A 11 31.90 -1.09 13.40
N TRP A 12 32.31 -1.40 14.62
CA TRP A 12 33.66 -1.91 14.91
C TRP A 12 33.97 -3.23 14.23
N LEU A 13 32.97 -4.07 13.92
CA LEU A 13 33.16 -5.34 13.18
C LEU A 13 33.35 -5.12 11.67
N LEU A 14 32.91 -3.98 11.14
CA LEU A 14 33.10 -3.64 9.72
C LEU A 14 34.52 -3.15 9.43
N LEU A 15 35.18 -2.58 10.44
CA LEU A 15 36.55 -2.08 10.37
C LEU A 15 37.59 -3.16 9.97
N PRO A 16 37.64 -4.35 10.61
CA PRO A 16 38.54 -5.42 10.18
C PRO A 16 38.18 -5.97 8.79
N LEU A 17 36.90 -5.97 8.40
CA LEU A 17 36.47 -6.40 7.07
C LEU A 17 37.01 -5.46 5.97
N LEU A 18 37.08 -4.16 6.24
CA LEU A 18 37.67 -3.15 5.34
C LEU A 18 39.20 -3.21 5.27
N ILE A 19 39.86 -3.68 6.34
CA ILE A 19 41.31 -3.83 6.40
C ILE A 19 41.76 -5.12 5.68
N LEU A 20 40.91 -6.13 5.59
CA LEU A 20 41.21 -7.43 4.99
C LEU A 20 41.73 -7.37 3.53
N PRO A 21 41.13 -6.60 2.60
CA PRO A 21 41.69 -6.42 1.26
C PRO A 21 43.07 -5.76 1.26
N ILE A 22 43.31 -4.82 2.19
CA ILE A 22 44.60 -4.13 2.35
C ILE A 22 45.66 -5.11 2.84
N TRP A 23 45.30 -5.96 3.80
CA TRP A 23 46.18 -6.98 4.37
C TRP A 23 46.49 -8.09 3.37
N TRP A 24 45.48 -8.57 2.63
CA TRP A 24 45.65 -9.57 1.58
C TRP A 24 46.52 -9.08 0.42
N LEU A 25 46.44 -7.79 0.08
CA LEU A 25 47.31 -7.18 -0.92
C LEU A 25 48.76 -7.06 -0.41
N ARG A 26 48.95 -6.80 0.89
CA ARG A 26 50.28 -6.81 1.52
C ARG A 26 50.93 -8.19 1.42
N GLN A 27 50.16 -9.26 1.61
CA GLN A 27 50.66 -10.63 1.52
C GLN A 27 50.95 -11.06 0.07
N ARG A 28 50.10 -10.67 -0.90
CA ARG A 28 50.36 -10.92 -2.34
C ARG A 28 51.61 -10.20 -2.88
N ARG A 29 52.09 -9.16 -2.21
CA ARG A 29 53.33 -8.42 -2.55
C ARG A 29 54.62 -9.19 -2.25
N GLU A 30 54.55 -10.38 -1.67
CA GLU A 30 55.71 -11.26 -1.45
C GLU A 30 56.07 -12.11 -2.68
N THR A 31 55.34 -11.98 -3.81
CA THR A 31 55.74 -12.64 -5.05
C THR A 31 56.97 -11.97 -5.68
N LEU A 32 58.12 -12.57 -5.38
CA LEU A 32 59.48 -12.22 -5.81
C LEU A 32 59.59 -12.22 -7.34
N VAL A 33 59.57 -11.05 -7.98
CA VAL A 33 59.97 -10.95 -9.40
C VAL A 33 61.49 -11.01 -9.48
N ARG A 34 62.03 -12.19 -9.80
CA ARG A 34 63.45 -12.40 -10.08
C ARG A 34 63.80 -11.74 -11.41
N LYS A 35 64.30 -10.51 -11.39
CA LYS A 35 65.07 -9.97 -12.52
C LYS A 35 66.47 -10.55 -12.44
N THR A 36 66.78 -11.53 -13.27
CA THR A 36 68.15 -11.97 -13.50
C THR A 36 68.87 -10.85 -14.24
N LEU A 37 69.74 -10.12 -13.55
CA LEU A 37 70.69 -9.23 -14.20
C LEU A 37 71.61 -10.10 -15.06
N ALA A 38 71.83 -9.70 -16.31
CA ALA A 38 72.67 -10.42 -17.26
C ALA A 38 74.05 -10.64 -16.63
N THR A 39 74.32 -11.89 -16.22
CA THR A 39 75.59 -12.27 -15.63
C THR A 39 76.61 -12.40 -16.76
N ALA A 40 77.52 -11.44 -16.87
CA ALA A 40 78.79 -11.70 -17.54
C ALA A 40 79.48 -12.84 -16.78
N LYS A 41 80.07 -13.79 -17.53
CA LYS A 41 80.55 -15.11 -17.07
C LYS A 41 81.64 -15.09 -15.97
N PHE A 42 81.98 -13.93 -15.40
CA PHE A 42 83.17 -13.73 -14.56
C PHE A 42 82.97 -12.92 -13.27
N LEU A 43 81.74 -12.65 -12.82
CA LEU A 43 81.52 -12.01 -11.51
C LEU A 43 80.77 -12.93 -10.55
N SER A 44 81.18 -12.94 -9.28
CA SER A 44 80.53 -13.68 -8.19
C SER A 44 79.04 -13.33 -8.14
N PRO A 45 78.16 -14.31 -7.90
CA PRO A 45 76.71 -14.12 -7.99
C PRO A 45 76.25 -13.03 -7.02
N ALA A 46 75.81 -11.89 -7.55
CA ALA A 46 75.23 -10.82 -6.76
C ALA A 46 73.88 -11.27 -6.20
N LYS A 47 73.66 -11.07 -4.89
CA LYS A 47 72.37 -11.39 -4.24
C LYS A 47 71.27 -10.55 -4.89
N PRO A 48 70.15 -11.16 -5.33
CA PRO A 48 69.11 -10.47 -6.07
C PRO A 48 68.50 -9.34 -5.22
N GLN A 49 68.56 -8.10 -5.72
CA GLN A 49 67.92 -6.97 -5.06
C GLN A 49 66.44 -6.89 -5.44
N LEU A 50 65.59 -6.91 -4.42
CA LEU A 50 64.14 -6.81 -4.54
C LEU A 50 63.76 -5.33 -4.71
N VAL A 51 63.49 -4.91 -5.94
CA VAL A 51 63.07 -3.53 -6.22
C VAL A 51 61.56 -3.40 -5.96
N ARG A 52 61.22 -2.59 -4.96
CA ARG A 52 59.84 -2.32 -4.54
C ARG A 52 59.22 -1.21 -5.41
N VAL A 53 58.77 -1.56 -6.61
CA VAL A 53 58.11 -0.59 -7.50
C VAL A 53 56.63 -0.47 -7.14
N TRP A 54 56.25 0.67 -6.57
CA TRP A 54 54.85 0.97 -6.26
C TRP A 54 54.15 1.45 -7.53
N ARG A 55 53.33 0.59 -8.14
CA ARG A 55 52.56 0.95 -9.34
C ARG A 55 51.25 1.62 -8.92
N TRP A 56 51.05 2.89 -9.29
CA TRP A 56 49.82 3.67 -9.08
C TRP A 56 48.51 2.94 -9.45
N ARG A 57 48.58 2.05 -10.44
CA ARG A 57 47.46 1.23 -10.90
C ARG A 57 46.94 0.24 -9.84
N GLU A 58 47.79 -0.20 -8.90
CA GLU A 58 47.39 -1.10 -7.81
C GLU A 58 46.60 -0.36 -6.71
N TRP A 59 46.85 0.93 -6.53
CA TRP A 59 46.07 1.79 -5.64
C TRP A 59 44.64 1.96 -6.11
N LEU A 60 44.46 2.15 -7.42
CA LEU A 60 43.15 2.35 -8.01
C LEU A 60 42.27 1.10 -7.86
N LEU A 61 42.85 -0.10 -8.08
CA LEU A 61 42.17 -1.38 -7.81
C LEU A 61 41.84 -1.59 -6.33
N MET A 62 42.73 -1.18 -5.41
CA MET A 62 42.47 -1.28 -3.97
C MET A 62 41.32 -0.38 -3.56
N LEU A 63 41.35 0.89 -3.99
CA LEU A 63 40.30 1.87 -3.70
C LEU A 63 38.95 1.36 -4.21
N LEU A 64 38.90 0.81 -5.42
CA LEU A 64 37.68 0.27 -6.00
C LEU A 64 37.13 -0.93 -5.20
N ARG A 65 38.00 -1.82 -4.71
CA ARG A 65 37.60 -2.95 -3.84
C ARG A 65 37.10 -2.50 -2.48
N CYS A 66 37.75 -1.51 -1.87
CA CYS A 66 37.26 -0.89 -0.64
C CYS A 66 35.89 -0.24 -0.86
N LEU A 67 35.69 0.44 -1.98
CA LEU A 67 34.43 1.07 -2.35
C LEU A 67 33.33 0.03 -2.58
N LEU A 68 33.63 -1.09 -3.26
CA LEU A 68 32.70 -2.21 -3.44
C LEU A 68 32.30 -2.81 -2.09
N LEU A 69 33.26 -3.02 -1.20
CA LEU A 69 33.02 -3.58 0.13
C LEU A 69 32.19 -2.61 1.00
N LEU A 70 32.47 -1.30 0.96
CA LEU A 70 31.65 -0.27 1.57
C LEU A 70 30.21 -0.28 1.04
N MET A 71 30.02 -0.43 -0.27
CA MET A 71 28.68 -0.46 -0.88
C MET A 71 27.90 -1.72 -0.52
N VAL A 72 28.56 -2.89 -0.45
CA VAL A 72 27.94 -4.13 0.05
C VAL A 72 27.51 -3.96 1.51
N ILE A 73 28.36 -3.36 2.34
CA ILE A 73 28.05 -3.09 3.74
C ILE A 73 26.85 -2.12 3.85
N ALA A 74 26.85 -1.02 3.09
CA ALA A 74 25.75 -0.07 3.07
C ALA A 74 24.44 -0.72 2.59
N TYR A 75 24.52 -1.61 1.60
CA TYR A 75 23.39 -2.40 1.11
C TYR A 75 22.84 -3.33 2.21
N LEU A 76 23.71 -4.06 2.91
CA LEU A 76 23.30 -4.92 4.03
C LEU A 76 22.73 -4.11 5.20
N ALA A 77 23.33 -2.97 5.55
CA ALA A 77 22.83 -2.09 6.59
C ALA A 77 21.44 -1.52 6.25
N SER A 78 21.19 -1.21 4.98
CA SER A 78 19.87 -0.79 4.49
C SER A 78 18.77 -1.85 4.67
N LEU A 79 19.13 -3.12 4.91
CA LEU A 79 18.16 -4.15 5.24
C LEU A 79 17.58 -3.99 6.64
N PHE A 80 18.26 -3.31 7.56
CA PHE A 80 17.94 -3.33 9.00
C PHE A 80 17.66 -1.95 9.61
N ILE A 81 17.91 -0.86 8.88
CA ILE A 81 17.78 0.50 9.41
C ILE A 81 16.49 1.16 8.90
N ALA A 82 15.61 1.50 9.83
CA ALA A 82 14.47 2.37 9.55
C ALA A 82 14.96 3.81 9.28
N TRP A 83 14.57 4.38 8.15
CA TRP A 83 15.15 5.62 7.61
C TRP A 83 14.15 6.76 7.47
N ARG A 84 12.84 6.51 7.53
CA ARG A 84 11.79 7.53 7.50
C ARG A 84 11.57 8.09 8.90
N GLY A 85 11.91 9.36 9.08
CA GLY A 85 11.49 10.15 10.25
C GLY A 85 10.11 10.76 10.06
N ASP A 86 9.84 11.86 10.76
CA ASP A 86 8.57 12.60 10.69
C ASP A 86 8.17 12.94 9.25
N THR A 87 6.92 12.65 8.89
CA THR A 87 6.39 12.86 7.53
C THR A 87 4.97 13.39 7.57
N VAL A 88 4.67 14.27 6.62
CA VAL A 88 3.34 14.83 6.42
C VAL A 88 2.83 14.42 5.05
N LEU A 89 1.68 13.75 5.04
CA LEU A 89 0.94 13.40 3.84
C LEU A 89 -0.07 14.50 3.60
N VAL A 90 0.03 15.18 2.46
CA VAL A 90 -0.78 16.36 2.11
C VAL A 90 -1.70 16.00 0.96
N GLY A 91 -3.01 16.10 1.20
CA GLY A 91 -4.05 15.91 0.21
C GLY A 91 -4.06 17.03 -0.83
N ASP A 92 -4.71 16.77 -1.97
CA ASP A 92 -4.80 17.74 -3.05
C ASP A 92 -5.67 18.95 -2.68
N ASP A 93 -5.39 20.11 -3.28
CA ASP A 93 -6.17 21.35 -3.11
C ASP A 93 -6.37 21.82 -1.65
N LEU A 94 -5.47 21.50 -0.72
CA LEU A 94 -5.53 22.05 0.64
C LEU A 94 -5.18 23.55 0.65
N ASP A 95 -5.88 24.33 1.48
CA ASP A 95 -5.55 25.73 1.69
C ASP A 95 -4.12 25.84 2.28
N PRO A 96 -3.19 26.56 1.61
CA PRO A 96 -1.82 26.70 2.09
C PRO A 96 -1.71 27.37 3.46
N VAL A 97 -2.64 28.25 3.82
CA VAL A 97 -2.66 28.91 5.13
C VAL A 97 -3.03 27.90 6.22
N TRP A 98 -4.10 27.14 5.98
CA TRP A 98 -4.52 26.07 6.90
C TRP A 98 -3.44 24.99 7.04
N LEU A 99 -2.81 24.59 5.94
CA LEU A 99 -1.69 23.64 5.93
C LEU A 99 -0.55 24.12 6.85
N GLN A 100 -0.09 25.37 6.69
CA GLN A 100 0.99 25.90 7.54
C GLN A 100 0.58 26.00 9.01
N GLN A 101 -0.67 26.36 9.28
CA GLN A 101 -1.20 26.38 10.64
C GLN A 101 -1.16 24.98 11.28
N GLN A 102 -1.62 23.95 10.57
CA GLN A 102 -1.59 22.57 11.09
C GLN A 102 -0.16 22.05 11.30
N LEU A 103 0.77 22.39 10.41
CA LEU A 103 2.19 22.05 10.58
C LEU A 103 2.81 22.72 11.82
N LYS A 104 2.41 23.96 12.10
CA LYS A 104 2.87 24.71 13.28
C LYS A 104 2.29 24.14 14.57
N GLU A 105 0.99 23.88 14.61
CA GLU A 105 0.27 23.31 15.77
C GLU A 105 0.79 21.92 16.16
N THR A 106 1.16 21.11 15.16
CA THR A 106 1.68 19.75 15.38
C THR A 106 3.21 19.69 15.59
N GLY A 107 3.90 20.82 15.39
CA GLY A 107 5.36 20.88 15.44
C GLY A 107 6.03 20.02 14.36
N MET A 108 5.42 19.90 13.18
CA MET A 108 5.90 19.08 12.04
C MET A 108 6.37 19.93 10.85
N GLN A 109 6.79 21.17 11.08
CA GLN A 109 7.23 22.11 10.03
C GLN A 109 8.44 21.60 9.22
N ASN A 110 9.33 20.83 9.86
CA ASN A 110 10.54 20.26 9.24
C ASN A 110 10.34 18.83 8.71
N ALA A 111 9.12 18.29 8.81
CA ALA A 111 8.83 16.94 8.39
C ALA A 111 8.81 16.83 6.85
N LYS A 112 9.16 15.65 6.34
CA LYS A 112 9.15 15.42 4.88
C LYS A 112 7.71 15.44 4.38
N GLN A 113 7.42 16.28 3.40
CA GLN A 113 6.09 16.35 2.80
C GLN A 113 5.98 15.41 1.61
N ARG A 114 4.85 14.70 1.48
CA ARG A 114 4.49 13.89 0.32
C ARG A 114 3.06 14.18 -0.07
N ARG A 115 2.78 14.17 -1.38
CA ARG A 115 1.45 14.47 -1.89
C ARG A 115 0.66 13.19 -2.14
N PHE A 116 -0.62 13.20 -1.78
CA PHE A 116 -1.53 12.14 -2.18
C PHE A 116 -2.79 12.71 -2.83
N CYS A 117 -3.28 12.03 -3.87
CA CYS A 117 -4.48 12.44 -4.58
C CYS A 117 -5.16 11.25 -5.26
N ALA A 118 -6.33 11.47 -5.86
CA ALA A 118 -7.05 10.43 -6.60
C ALA A 118 -6.45 10.12 -7.97
N ARG A 119 -5.58 11.00 -8.52
CA ARG A 119 -4.95 10.85 -9.85
C ARG A 119 -3.74 9.93 -9.79
N THR A 120 -3.38 9.33 -10.91
CA THR A 120 -2.22 8.43 -11.05
C THR A 120 -0.86 9.12 -10.95
N GLU A 121 -0.82 10.45 -11.02
CA GLU A 121 0.40 11.26 -11.05
C GLU A 121 0.97 11.59 -9.66
N CYS A 122 0.21 11.35 -8.59
CA CYS A 122 0.63 11.65 -7.23
C CYS A 122 1.54 10.56 -6.64
N ASP A 123 2.37 10.95 -5.66
CA ASP A 123 3.29 10.02 -4.96
C ASP A 123 2.54 8.83 -4.35
N VAL A 124 1.34 9.08 -3.83
CA VAL A 124 0.47 8.07 -3.22
C VAL A 124 -0.98 8.29 -3.68
N GLN A 125 -1.67 7.21 -4.03
CA GLN A 125 -3.09 7.28 -4.38
C GLN A 125 -3.95 7.33 -3.11
N SER A 126 -4.94 8.22 -3.09
CA SER A 126 -5.84 8.41 -1.93
C SER A 126 -6.57 7.13 -1.52
N SER A 127 -7.03 6.34 -2.50
CA SER A 127 -7.71 5.05 -2.29
C SER A 127 -6.81 3.97 -1.67
N ARG A 128 -5.49 4.13 -1.79
CA ARG A 128 -4.48 3.17 -1.29
C ARG A 128 -3.63 3.76 -0.17
N LEU A 129 -3.95 4.94 0.35
CA LEU A 129 -3.10 5.64 1.32
C LEU A 129 -2.81 4.79 2.57
N LEU A 130 -3.85 4.19 3.14
CA LEU A 130 -3.74 3.31 4.32
C LEU A 130 -2.99 2.02 4.02
N TYR A 131 -3.23 1.42 2.85
CA TYR A 131 -2.50 0.24 2.41
C TYR A 131 -1.00 0.55 2.21
N TRP A 132 -0.69 1.68 1.58
CA TRP A 132 0.66 2.16 1.40
C TRP A 132 1.35 2.42 2.75
N LEU A 133 0.64 3.03 3.73
CA LEU A 133 1.16 3.19 5.08
C LEU A 133 1.43 1.84 5.75
N ALA A 134 0.53 0.88 5.58
CA ALA A 134 0.66 -0.47 6.12
C ALA A 134 1.85 -1.23 5.49
N GLU A 135 2.06 -1.08 4.19
CA GLU A 135 3.18 -1.67 3.45
C GLU A 135 4.52 -1.07 3.88
N HIS A 136 4.55 0.23 4.17
CA HIS A 136 5.76 0.95 4.53
C HIS A 136 6.03 1.07 6.03
N GLN A 137 5.32 0.34 6.89
CA GLN A 137 5.46 0.49 8.34
C GLN A 137 6.90 0.28 8.85
N LYS A 138 7.67 -0.56 8.17
CA LYS A 138 9.05 -0.93 8.55
C LYS A 138 10.09 0.11 8.15
N ASP A 139 9.73 1.05 7.28
CA ASP A 139 10.60 2.15 6.89
C ASP A 139 10.69 3.22 7.99
N TRP A 140 9.74 3.26 8.93
CA TRP A 140 9.60 4.32 9.92
C TRP A 140 10.47 4.12 11.14
N GLN A 141 11.15 5.18 11.57
CA GLN A 141 11.87 5.23 12.84
C GLN A 141 10.89 5.00 14.00
N ALA A 142 11.39 4.44 15.11
CA ALA A 142 10.56 4.05 16.24
C ALA A 142 9.79 5.23 16.87
N ASP A 143 10.26 6.45 16.72
CA ASP A 143 9.68 7.69 17.23
C ASP A 143 9.01 8.53 16.14
N ALA A 144 8.97 8.04 14.90
CA ALA A 144 8.43 8.80 13.78
C ALA A 144 6.93 9.08 13.94
N ARG A 145 6.56 10.32 13.63
CA ARG A 145 5.19 10.81 13.60
C ARG A 145 4.72 10.95 12.16
N VAL A 146 3.48 10.53 11.92
CA VAL A 146 2.82 10.69 10.62
C VAL A 146 1.64 11.61 10.80
N LEU A 147 1.58 12.69 10.03
CA LEU A 147 0.43 13.58 9.96
C LEU A 147 -0.19 13.48 8.57
N ILE A 148 -1.47 13.12 8.52
CA ILE A 148 -2.26 13.09 7.29
C ILE A 148 -3.16 14.30 7.31
N LEU A 149 -2.96 15.20 6.34
CA LEU A 149 -3.77 16.38 6.11
C LEU A 149 -4.58 16.12 4.86
N ALA A 150 -5.90 16.15 4.97
CA ALA A 150 -6.80 15.85 3.85
C ALA A 150 -7.97 16.81 3.82
N ARG A 151 -8.61 16.97 2.65
CA ARG A 151 -9.95 17.55 2.59
C ARG A 151 -10.99 16.48 2.94
N ALA A 152 -12.15 16.91 3.43
CA ALA A 152 -13.31 16.03 3.56
C ALA A 152 -13.59 15.28 2.24
N GLY A 153 -13.84 13.96 2.34
CA GLY A 153 -14.12 13.10 1.18
C GLY A 153 -12.89 12.69 0.35
N GLN A 154 -11.67 13.09 0.70
CA GLN A 154 -10.45 12.63 0.00
C GLN A 154 -9.84 11.35 0.59
N LEU A 155 -10.27 10.93 1.79
CA LEU A 155 -9.75 9.73 2.45
C LEU A 155 -10.80 8.62 2.38
N ALA A 156 -10.49 7.55 1.64
CA ALA A 156 -11.26 6.33 1.67
C ALA A 156 -10.81 5.47 2.88
N TRP A 157 -11.74 5.08 3.74
CA TRP A 157 -11.45 4.25 4.91
C TRP A 157 -11.91 2.82 4.69
N SER A 158 -11.08 1.83 5.03
CA SER A 158 -11.53 0.45 5.18
C SER A 158 -12.15 0.26 6.56
N ALA A 159 -13.23 -0.52 6.68
CA ALA A 159 -13.88 -0.80 7.96
C ALA A 159 -12.93 -1.38 9.03
N GLU A 160 -11.82 -1.97 8.58
CA GLU A 160 -10.71 -2.42 9.41
C GLU A 160 -9.58 -1.38 9.32
N SER A 161 -9.33 -0.64 10.41
CA SER A 161 -8.20 0.28 10.47
C SER A 161 -6.90 -0.53 10.55
N PRO A 162 -5.90 -0.29 9.69
CA PRO A 162 -4.61 -0.96 9.83
C PRO A 162 -3.97 -0.58 11.16
N GLN A 163 -3.34 -1.55 11.81
CA GLN A 163 -2.48 -1.31 12.96
C GLN A 163 -1.17 -0.70 12.46
N LEU A 164 -0.88 0.56 12.84
CA LEU A 164 0.28 1.31 12.36
C LEU A 164 1.37 1.42 13.44
N LEU A 165 2.62 1.17 13.05
CA LEU A 165 3.82 1.40 13.86
C LEU A 165 4.04 2.89 14.25
N PRO A 166 3.96 3.87 13.34
CA PRO A 166 4.14 5.27 13.70
C PRO A 166 2.89 5.88 14.35
N LYS A 167 3.09 6.87 15.23
CA LYS A 167 1.97 7.66 15.79
C LYS A 167 1.34 8.46 14.65
N THR A 168 0.14 8.06 14.23
CA THR A 168 -0.52 8.64 13.06
C THR A 168 -1.65 9.55 13.51
N GLN A 169 -1.57 10.82 13.12
CA GLN A 169 -2.60 11.82 13.34
C GLN A 169 -3.23 12.20 12.00
N ILE A 170 -4.54 12.32 11.97
CA ILE A 170 -5.30 12.69 10.78
C ILE A 170 -6.03 13.98 11.09
N ARG A 171 -5.85 14.99 10.25
CA ARG A 171 -6.59 16.26 10.30
C ARG A 171 -7.28 16.47 8.98
N VAL A 172 -8.55 16.79 9.05
CA VAL A 172 -9.39 17.04 7.88
C VAL A 172 -9.71 18.52 7.83
N GLN A 173 -9.49 19.15 6.69
CA GLN A 173 -9.94 20.51 6.45
C GLN A 173 -11.45 20.50 6.20
N ASP A 174 -12.18 21.18 7.06
CA ASP A 174 -13.62 21.40 6.89
C ASP A 174 -13.86 22.29 5.68
N HIS A 175 -14.44 21.68 4.65
CA HIS A 175 -15.06 22.37 3.53
C HIS A 175 -16.43 21.72 3.38
N PRO A 176 -17.52 22.47 3.08
CA PRO A 176 -18.84 21.88 2.89
C PRO A 176 -18.83 20.98 1.65
N PHE A 177 -18.48 19.72 1.85
CA PHE A 177 -18.60 18.68 0.85
C PHE A 177 -20.06 18.25 0.82
N LYS A 178 -20.82 18.81 -0.14
CA LYS A 178 -22.10 18.20 -0.52
C LYS A 178 -21.76 16.91 -1.25
N ALA A 179 -21.89 15.78 -0.56
CA ALA A 179 -21.80 14.49 -1.20
C ALA A 179 -22.76 14.47 -2.40
N PRO A 180 -22.30 13.99 -3.58
CA PRO A 180 -23.16 13.97 -4.75
C PRO A 180 -24.37 13.08 -4.48
N VAL A 181 -25.57 13.57 -4.80
CA VAL A 181 -26.79 12.78 -4.73
C VAL A 181 -26.64 11.60 -5.70
N ARG A 182 -26.63 10.38 -5.16
CA ARG A 182 -26.52 9.15 -5.94
C ARG A 182 -27.92 8.75 -6.40
N THR A 183 -28.10 8.65 -7.70
CA THR A 183 -29.38 8.20 -8.27
C THR A 183 -29.29 6.72 -8.55
N HIS A 184 -30.17 5.93 -7.93
CA HIS A 184 -30.26 4.49 -8.10
C HIS A 184 -31.51 4.14 -8.90
N TYR A 185 -31.36 3.36 -9.95
CA TYR A 185 -32.47 2.92 -10.79
C TYR A 185 -32.93 1.53 -10.37
N ILE A 186 -34.22 1.41 -10.03
CA ILE A 186 -34.82 0.18 -9.51
C ILE A 186 -35.92 -0.27 -10.46
N ALA A 187 -35.78 -1.47 -11.00
CA ALA A 187 -36.85 -2.15 -11.71
C ALA A 187 -37.64 -3.04 -10.73
N LEU A 188 -38.96 -2.90 -10.74
CA LEU A 188 -39.85 -3.56 -9.77
C LEU A 188 -40.91 -4.39 -10.48
N ARG A 189 -40.98 -5.67 -10.11
CA ARG A 189 -42.12 -6.56 -10.39
C ARG A 189 -42.60 -7.11 -9.05
N SER A 190 -43.76 -6.64 -8.58
CA SER A 190 -44.33 -7.04 -7.29
C SER A 190 -45.86 -6.92 -7.34
N ASP A 191 -46.54 -7.78 -6.57
CA ASP A 191 -47.98 -7.66 -6.28
C ASP A 191 -48.28 -6.51 -5.29
N HIS A 192 -47.25 -5.97 -4.63
CA HIS A 192 -47.34 -4.92 -3.62
C HIS A 192 -46.37 -3.75 -3.89
N PRO A 193 -46.47 -3.09 -5.06
CA PRO A 193 -45.48 -2.10 -5.48
C PRO A 193 -45.41 -0.87 -4.55
N GLU A 194 -46.54 -0.46 -3.97
CA GLU A 194 -46.62 0.68 -3.05
C GLU A 194 -45.81 0.46 -1.75
N VAL A 195 -45.75 -0.79 -1.27
CA VAL A 195 -45.00 -1.13 -0.04
C VAL A 195 -43.50 -0.99 -0.31
N TRP A 196 -43.05 -1.43 -1.48
CA TRP A 196 -41.68 -1.23 -1.93
C TRP A 196 -41.33 0.25 -2.12
N GLN A 197 -42.23 1.03 -2.71
CA GLN A 197 -42.02 2.47 -2.88
C GLN A 197 -41.91 3.20 -1.54
N SER A 198 -42.77 2.89 -0.58
CA SER A 198 -42.72 3.50 0.75
C SER A 198 -41.45 3.13 1.52
N LEU A 199 -41.00 1.87 1.41
CA LEU A 199 -39.75 1.41 2.01
C LEU A 199 -38.52 2.19 1.49
N PHE A 200 -38.37 2.34 0.17
CA PHE A 200 -37.22 3.06 -0.38
C PHE A 200 -37.29 4.57 -0.12
N ARG A 201 -38.49 5.14 0.03
CA ARG A 201 -38.62 6.51 0.58
C ARG A 201 -38.05 6.58 1.99
N ALA A 202 -38.37 5.62 2.86
CA ALA A 202 -37.79 5.55 4.20
C ALA A 202 -36.27 5.37 4.16
N PHE A 203 -35.73 4.57 3.24
CA PHE A 203 -34.28 4.44 3.03
C PHE A 203 -33.63 5.74 2.58
N SER A 204 -34.27 6.51 1.70
CA SER A 204 -33.73 7.80 1.26
C SER A 204 -33.62 8.80 2.41
N VAL A 205 -34.61 8.82 3.31
CA VAL A 205 -34.59 9.67 4.52
C VAL A 205 -33.55 9.17 5.52
N ALA A 206 -33.43 7.85 5.71
CA ALA A 206 -32.44 7.27 6.61
C ALA A 206 -30.98 7.43 6.13
N GLY A 207 -30.76 7.69 4.83
CA GLY A 207 -29.46 8.00 4.23
C GLY A 207 -29.19 9.50 4.05
N ASP A 208 -29.78 10.35 4.90
CA ASP A 208 -29.64 11.82 4.86
C ASP A 208 -30.02 12.47 3.51
N GLY A 209 -30.86 11.81 2.70
CA GLY A 209 -31.27 12.28 1.38
C GLY A 209 -30.21 12.19 0.30
N GLN A 210 -29.08 11.51 0.56
CA GLN A 210 -27.99 11.36 -0.42
C GLN A 210 -28.29 10.31 -1.49
N ASP A 211 -29.17 9.35 -1.19
CA ASP A 211 -29.62 8.33 -2.14
C ASP A 211 -31.01 8.69 -2.68
N ARG A 212 -31.11 8.86 -4.00
CA ARG A 212 -32.37 9.07 -4.73
C ARG A 212 -32.73 7.79 -5.49
N TYR A 213 -33.91 7.25 -5.24
CA TYR A 213 -34.39 6.04 -5.92
C TYR A 213 -35.38 6.40 -7.04
N VAL A 214 -35.13 5.89 -8.24
CA VAL A 214 -35.95 6.09 -9.43
C VAL A 214 -36.53 4.74 -9.86
N TRP A 215 -37.85 4.68 -9.95
CA TRP A 215 -38.58 3.46 -10.33
C TRP A 215 -38.70 3.34 -11.84
N GLN A 216 -38.39 2.16 -12.38
CA GLN A 216 -38.50 1.83 -13.79
C GLN A 216 -39.43 0.64 -14.00
N GLN A 217 -40.19 0.65 -15.09
CA GLN A 217 -41.05 -0.48 -15.48
C GLN A 217 -40.31 -1.54 -16.33
N GLN A 218 -39.19 -1.16 -16.95
CA GLN A 218 -38.32 -2.04 -17.73
C GLN A 218 -36.87 -1.79 -17.32
N THR A 219 -36.02 -2.80 -17.43
CA THR A 219 -34.60 -2.68 -17.14
C THR A 219 -33.86 -2.03 -18.31
N ASP A 220 -32.92 -1.15 -18.00
CA ASP A 220 -31.97 -0.59 -18.95
C ASP A 220 -30.53 -0.78 -18.44
N ALA A 221 -29.55 -0.26 -19.17
CA ALA A 221 -28.14 -0.35 -18.77
C ALA A 221 -27.80 0.39 -17.47
N LYS A 222 -28.71 1.22 -16.93
CA LYS A 222 -28.53 1.97 -15.70
C LYS A 222 -29.23 1.32 -14.50
N THR A 223 -30.02 0.27 -14.72
CA THR A 223 -30.71 -0.42 -13.63
C THR A 223 -29.70 -1.06 -12.67
N ASP A 224 -29.73 -0.60 -11.41
CA ASP A 224 -28.82 -1.06 -10.36
C ASP A 224 -29.38 -2.27 -9.62
N LEU A 225 -30.70 -2.28 -9.40
CA LEU A 225 -31.39 -3.31 -8.62
C LEU A 225 -32.68 -3.74 -9.32
N ILE A 226 -32.86 -5.05 -9.40
CA ILE A 226 -34.14 -5.67 -9.74
C ILE A 226 -34.78 -6.23 -8.47
N ILE A 227 -36.03 -5.87 -8.24
CA ILE A 227 -36.87 -6.45 -7.19
C ILE A 227 -37.93 -7.30 -7.86
N TRP A 228 -37.82 -8.61 -7.67
CA TRP A 228 -38.71 -9.62 -8.20
C TRP A 228 -39.49 -10.29 -7.06
N ASP A 229 -40.58 -9.64 -6.68
CA ASP A 229 -41.51 -10.08 -5.65
C ASP A 229 -42.80 -10.61 -6.30
N SER A 230 -42.63 -11.57 -7.20
CA SER A 230 -43.71 -12.29 -7.86
C SER A 230 -43.33 -13.77 -7.94
N ASN A 231 -44.35 -14.63 -8.01
CA ASN A 231 -44.16 -16.07 -8.24
C ASN A 231 -44.00 -16.39 -9.73
N GLU A 232 -44.17 -15.41 -10.63
CA GLU A 232 -43.91 -15.57 -12.05
C GLU A 232 -42.40 -15.73 -12.33
N PRO A 233 -42.01 -16.48 -13.38
CA PRO A 233 -40.60 -16.60 -13.75
C PRO A 233 -40.03 -15.25 -14.16
N ALA A 234 -38.79 -14.97 -13.72
CA ALA A 234 -38.08 -13.76 -14.09
C ALA A 234 -37.91 -13.66 -15.62
N SER A 235 -38.22 -12.48 -16.16
CA SER A 235 -38.06 -12.20 -17.59
C SER A 235 -36.57 -12.29 -17.97
N SER A 236 -36.25 -13.07 -19.02
CA SER A 236 -34.86 -13.29 -19.47
C SER A 236 -34.18 -12.04 -20.02
N ASN A 237 -34.96 -11.04 -20.39
CA ASN A 237 -34.56 -9.74 -20.90
C ASN A 237 -34.27 -8.71 -19.78
N TRP A 238 -34.48 -9.07 -18.51
CA TRP A 238 -34.15 -8.21 -17.37
C TRP A 238 -32.70 -8.43 -16.93
N GLN A 239 -31.93 -7.35 -16.78
CA GLN A 239 -30.52 -7.40 -16.38
C GLN A 239 -30.19 -6.28 -15.39
N ALA A 240 -29.51 -6.65 -14.29
CA ALA A 240 -28.95 -5.75 -13.29
C ALA A 240 -27.86 -6.47 -12.50
N PRO A 241 -26.91 -5.75 -11.86
CA PRO A 241 -25.87 -6.35 -11.03
C PRO A 241 -26.42 -6.96 -9.71
N TYR A 242 -27.57 -6.47 -9.22
CA TYR A 242 -28.19 -6.93 -7.99
C TYR A 242 -29.65 -7.32 -8.19
N TRP A 243 -30.05 -8.42 -7.55
CA TRP A 243 -31.39 -8.97 -7.63
C TRP A 243 -31.89 -9.35 -6.25
N TRP A 244 -33.10 -8.92 -5.91
CA TRP A 244 -33.85 -9.39 -4.75
C TRP A 244 -35.04 -10.18 -5.24
N MET A 245 -35.09 -11.48 -4.93
CA MET A 245 -36.12 -12.35 -5.49
C MET A 245 -36.81 -13.19 -4.43
N LYS A 246 -38.11 -13.39 -4.63
CA LYS A 246 -38.90 -14.43 -3.96
C LYS A 246 -38.61 -15.75 -4.70
N ARG A 247 -38.12 -16.77 -3.99
CA ARG A 247 -37.70 -18.04 -4.62
C ARG A 247 -38.92 -18.85 -5.12
N PRO A 248 -38.93 -19.37 -6.36
CA PRO A 248 -39.48 -20.68 -6.68
C PRO A 248 -38.37 -21.74 -6.55
N ALA A 249 -38.63 -22.82 -5.81
CA ALA A 249 -37.62 -23.77 -5.33
C ALA A 249 -36.89 -24.60 -6.42
N GLN A 250 -37.15 -24.37 -7.72
CA GLN A 250 -36.72 -25.26 -8.81
C GLN A 250 -35.62 -24.69 -9.74
N GLU A 251 -35.19 -23.43 -9.57
CA GLU A 251 -34.26 -22.76 -10.51
C GLU A 251 -32.84 -22.48 -9.98
N LEU A 252 -32.42 -23.11 -8.89
CA LEU A 252 -31.01 -23.05 -8.48
C LEU A 252 -30.20 -23.98 -9.40
N SER A 253 -29.69 -23.43 -10.51
CA SER A 253 -28.76 -24.15 -11.39
C SER A 253 -27.45 -24.46 -10.65
N LYS A 254 -26.69 -25.46 -11.13
CA LYS A 254 -25.39 -25.85 -10.56
C LYS A 254 -24.34 -24.72 -10.55
N ASP A 255 -24.60 -23.60 -11.22
CA ASP A 255 -23.66 -22.49 -11.40
C ASP A 255 -23.76 -21.41 -10.31
N TRP A 256 -24.65 -21.59 -9.34
CA TRP A 256 -24.87 -20.63 -8.26
C TRP A 256 -23.93 -20.92 -7.09
N ILE A 257 -23.13 -19.92 -6.74
CA ILE A 257 -22.21 -20.00 -5.60
C ILE A 257 -22.87 -19.34 -4.39
N VAL A 258 -23.05 -20.08 -3.31
CA VAL A 258 -23.53 -19.54 -2.02
C VAL A 258 -22.48 -18.59 -1.47
N GLN A 259 -22.89 -17.38 -1.08
CA GLN A 259 -22.02 -16.43 -0.39
C GLN A 259 -22.50 -16.22 1.04
N ASN A 260 -21.59 -16.46 1.98
CA ASN A 260 -21.81 -16.11 3.36
C ASN A 260 -21.63 -14.59 3.52
N ASN A 261 -22.74 -13.89 3.71
CA ASN A 261 -22.72 -12.48 4.07
C ASN A 261 -23.07 -12.34 5.55
N PRO A 262 -22.11 -12.01 6.43
CA PRO A 262 -22.36 -11.92 7.86
C PRO A 262 -23.36 -10.82 8.22
N ALA A 263 -23.53 -9.79 7.38
CA ALA A 263 -24.53 -8.75 7.59
C ALA A 263 -25.98 -9.27 7.40
N LEU A 264 -26.15 -10.37 6.67
CA LEU A 264 -27.43 -11.06 6.51
C LEU A 264 -27.66 -12.13 7.58
N ALA A 265 -26.71 -12.36 8.49
CA ALA A 265 -26.87 -13.37 9.54
C ALA A 265 -28.06 -13.04 10.45
N GLY A 266 -28.97 -13.99 10.63
CA GLY A 266 -30.21 -13.81 11.39
C GLY A 266 -31.40 -13.32 10.56
N LEU A 267 -31.17 -12.86 9.33
CA LEU A 267 -32.23 -12.67 8.34
C LEU A 267 -32.49 -14.01 7.64
N ALA A 268 -33.74 -14.31 7.28
CA ALA A 268 -34.10 -15.45 6.44
C ALA A 268 -33.71 -15.22 4.95
N LEU A 269 -32.54 -14.61 4.72
CA LEU A 269 -31.99 -14.23 3.43
C LEU A 269 -30.66 -14.92 3.18
N HIS A 270 -30.50 -15.41 1.96
CA HIS A 270 -29.26 -15.99 1.47
C HIS A 270 -28.77 -15.25 0.25
N GLN A 271 -27.46 -15.00 0.22
CA GLN A 271 -26.81 -14.38 -0.91
C GLN A 271 -26.19 -15.46 -1.80
N TYR A 272 -26.41 -15.32 -3.11
CA TYR A 272 -25.83 -16.16 -4.14
C TYR A 272 -25.16 -15.31 -5.20
N GLN A 273 -24.15 -15.87 -5.86
CA GLN A 273 -23.47 -15.24 -6.98
C GLN A 273 -23.53 -16.15 -8.21
N ARG A 274 -23.90 -15.57 -9.36
CA ARG A 274 -23.81 -16.20 -10.68
C ARG A 274 -23.07 -15.26 -11.62
N GLY A 275 -21.86 -15.63 -12.02
CA GLY A 275 -20.97 -14.73 -12.77
C GLY A 275 -20.66 -13.46 -11.96
N LYS A 276 -21.01 -12.27 -12.49
CA LYS A 276 -20.84 -10.97 -11.81
C LYS A 276 -22.10 -10.49 -11.07
N VAL A 277 -23.21 -11.22 -11.18
CA VAL A 277 -24.51 -10.83 -10.63
C VAL A 277 -24.70 -11.43 -9.25
N ARG A 278 -25.22 -10.63 -8.32
CA ARG A 278 -25.53 -11.05 -6.95
C ARG A 278 -27.04 -11.12 -6.74
N TYR A 279 -27.48 -12.24 -6.18
CA TYR A 279 -28.88 -12.54 -5.91
C TYR A 279 -29.10 -12.70 -4.43
N TRP A 280 -30.11 -12.02 -3.88
CA TRP A 280 -30.61 -12.22 -2.53
C TRP A 280 -31.95 -12.92 -2.59
N LEU A 281 -32.03 -14.06 -1.92
CA LEU A 281 -33.18 -14.95 -1.94
C LEU A 281 -33.70 -15.14 -0.53
N THR A 282 -35.02 -15.04 -0.35
CA THR A 282 -35.67 -15.46 0.91
C THR A 282 -35.83 -16.97 0.92
N GLU A 283 -35.60 -17.59 2.07
CA GLU A 283 -35.85 -19.03 2.26
C GLU A 283 -37.33 -19.36 2.41
N GLN A 284 -38.10 -18.45 3.01
CA GLN A 284 -39.54 -18.61 3.17
C GLN A 284 -40.27 -17.91 2.04
N ALA A 285 -41.13 -18.64 1.33
CA ALA A 285 -42.03 -18.10 0.34
C ALA A 285 -43.05 -17.18 1.03
N GLY A 286 -42.79 -15.88 1.11
CA GLY A 286 -43.80 -14.91 1.55
C GLY A 286 -43.37 -13.72 2.42
N GLN A 287 -42.09 -13.42 2.62
CA GLN A 287 -41.68 -12.33 3.53
C GLN A 287 -40.96 -11.16 2.87
N TRP A 288 -41.18 -10.97 1.56
CA TRP A 288 -40.83 -9.73 0.88
C TRP A 288 -42.03 -8.78 0.87
N PRO A 289 -41.84 -7.47 1.09
CA PRO A 289 -40.72 -6.87 1.83
C PRO A 289 -40.74 -7.26 3.32
N MET A 290 -39.61 -7.12 4.02
CA MET A 290 -39.55 -7.37 5.47
C MET A 290 -40.33 -6.28 6.23
N TYR A 291 -41.17 -6.69 7.18
CA TYR A 291 -42.03 -5.76 7.94
C TYR A 291 -41.49 -5.42 9.32
N LYS A 292 -40.59 -6.24 9.89
CA LYS A 292 -40.00 -5.97 11.20
C LYS A 292 -38.95 -4.86 11.07
N LEU A 293 -39.04 -3.85 11.94
CA LEU A 293 -38.18 -2.67 11.89
C LEU A 293 -36.68 -3.03 11.98
N GLU A 294 -36.30 -3.90 12.92
CA GLU A 294 -34.91 -4.29 13.12
C GLU A 294 -34.37 -5.08 11.93
N ASP A 295 -35.14 -6.06 11.42
CA ASP A 295 -34.79 -6.82 10.21
C ASP A 295 -34.62 -5.89 9.00
N THR A 296 -35.50 -4.89 8.87
CA THR A 296 -35.47 -3.90 7.78
C THR A 296 -34.23 -3.00 7.86
N LYS A 297 -33.86 -2.55 9.07
CA LYS A 297 -32.62 -1.78 9.29
C LYS A 297 -31.39 -2.61 8.98
N GLN A 298 -31.35 -3.85 9.45
CA GLN A 298 -30.24 -4.77 9.21
C GLN A 298 -30.08 -5.06 7.71
N TRP A 299 -31.18 -5.33 7.03
CA TRP A 299 -31.22 -5.52 5.59
C TRP A 299 -30.75 -4.28 4.83
N TYR A 300 -31.21 -3.08 5.19
CA TYR A 300 -30.75 -1.83 4.60
C TYR A 300 -29.23 -1.64 4.76
N ARG A 301 -28.68 -1.93 5.94
CA ARG A 301 -27.23 -1.87 6.20
C ARG A 301 -26.46 -2.87 5.35
N ALA A 302 -26.92 -4.12 5.29
CA ALA A 302 -26.32 -5.14 4.42
C ALA A 302 -26.33 -4.68 2.95
N TRP A 303 -27.41 -4.02 2.52
CA TRP A 303 -27.57 -3.54 1.15
C TRP A 303 -26.58 -2.42 0.85
N GLN A 304 -26.47 -1.43 1.75
CA GLN A 304 -25.48 -0.37 1.64
C GLN A 304 -24.05 -0.92 1.61
N GLN A 305 -23.72 -1.89 2.46
CA GLN A 305 -22.39 -2.53 2.47
C GLN A 305 -22.08 -3.29 1.17
N SER A 306 -23.08 -3.96 0.60
CA SER A 306 -22.90 -4.72 -0.64
C SER A 306 -22.70 -3.83 -1.86
N ARG A 307 -23.25 -2.61 -1.83
CA ARG A 307 -23.18 -1.59 -2.90
C ARG A 307 -22.01 -0.63 -2.76
N ALA A 308 -21.54 -0.37 -1.55
CA ALA A 308 -20.48 0.59 -1.32
C ALA A 308 -19.16 0.11 -1.97
N PRO A 309 -18.56 0.84 -2.93
CA PRO A 309 -17.11 0.94 -2.91
C PRO A 309 -16.74 1.53 -1.54
N GLN A 310 -15.67 1.01 -0.91
CA GLN A 310 -15.20 1.35 0.45
C GLN A 310 -15.63 2.74 0.91
N VAL A 311 -16.41 2.78 1.99
CA VAL A 311 -17.13 3.96 2.48
C VAL A 311 -16.15 5.12 2.77
N ASP A 312 -16.37 6.26 2.12
CA ASP A 312 -15.84 7.55 2.55
C ASP A 312 -16.56 7.93 3.87
N LEU A 313 -15.93 7.64 5.00
CA LEU A 313 -16.46 8.03 6.31
C LEU A 313 -16.19 9.51 6.60
N ILE A 314 -17.25 10.09 7.14
CA ILE A 314 -17.58 11.48 7.42
C ILE A 314 -16.81 11.99 8.67
N TYR A 315 -15.98 13.02 8.44
CA TYR A 315 -15.52 14.11 9.34
C TYR A 315 -15.12 13.82 10.79
N THR A 316 -14.03 13.12 11.07
CA THR A 316 -13.34 13.38 12.36
C THR A 316 -11.83 13.28 12.23
N SER A 317 -11.14 14.32 12.71
CA SER A 317 -9.72 14.22 13.00
C SER A 317 -9.50 13.08 14.00
N MET A 318 -8.73 12.08 13.61
CA MET A 318 -8.53 10.86 14.39
C MET A 318 -7.05 10.69 14.72
N GLN A 319 -6.76 10.17 15.91
CA GLN A 319 -5.42 9.69 16.26
C GLN A 319 -5.44 8.17 16.33
N LEU A 320 -4.55 7.53 15.58
CA LEU A 320 -4.40 6.09 15.62
C LEU A 320 -3.33 5.72 16.65
N PRO A 321 -3.62 4.77 17.57
CA PRO A 321 -2.64 4.31 18.55
C PRO A 321 -1.51 3.53 17.87
N ARG A 322 -0.30 3.70 18.41
CA ARG A 322 0.89 2.96 17.98
C ARG A 322 0.77 1.49 18.40
N VAL A 323 1.05 0.58 17.48
CA VAL A 323 1.19 -0.86 17.78
C VAL A 323 2.65 -1.29 17.66
N GLN A 324 3.16 -2.09 18.60
CA GLN A 324 4.50 -2.68 18.51
C GLN A 324 4.42 -3.99 17.70
N VAL A 325 4.99 -3.99 16.50
CA VAL A 325 5.11 -5.18 15.66
C VAL A 325 6.58 -5.43 15.32
N ASN A 326 7.10 -6.60 15.71
CA ASN A 326 8.43 -7.07 15.32
C ASN A 326 8.32 -7.81 13.98
N GLN A 327 8.64 -7.16 12.86
CA GLN A 327 8.72 -7.85 11.57
C GLN A 327 9.90 -7.33 10.72
N PRO A 328 10.60 -8.21 9.96
CA PRO A 328 11.80 -7.86 9.21
C PRO A 328 11.51 -7.02 7.95
N SER A 329 12.40 -6.08 7.65
CA SER A 329 12.28 -4.98 6.67
C SER A 329 12.59 -5.34 5.20
N GLN A 330 11.78 -4.81 4.27
CA GLN A 330 12.07 -4.77 2.83
C GLN A 330 12.01 -3.31 2.33
N GLN A 331 13.04 -2.90 1.58
CA GLN A 331 13.26 -1.55 1.05
C GLN A 331 13.46 -1.69 -0.47
N GLU A 332 12.63 -1.09 -1.32
CA GLU A 332 12.73 -1.28 -2.78
C GLU A 332 13.59 -0.22 -3.48
N ASN A 333 13.30 1.07 -3.30
CA ASN A 333 13.88 2.12 -4.16
C ASN A 333 15.38 2.40 -3.94
N THR A 334 15.83 2.49 -2.69
CA THR A 334 17.26 2.71 -2.38
C THR A 334 18.09 1.44 -2.62
N ARG A 335 17.47 0.25 -2.55
CA ARG A 335 18.15 -1.01 -2.90
C ARG A 335 18.46 -1.09 -4.37
N GLN A 336 17.54 -0.67 -5.24
CA GLN A 336 17.77 -0.66 -6.69
C GLN A 336 18.94 0.26 -7.06
N LEU A 337 19.01 1.47 -6.48
CA LEU A 337 20.13 2.39 -6.67
C LEU A 337 21.46 1.83 -6.16
N LEU A 338 21.47 1.24 -4.95
CA LEU A 338 22.65 0.61 -4.39
C LEU A 338 23.12 -0.58 -5.23
N LEU A 339 22.19 -1.43 -5.70
CA LEU A 339 22.46 -2.54 -6.62
C LEU A 339 23.09 -2.04 -7.92
N LEU A 340 22.53 -0.99 -8.52
CA LEU A 340 23.04 -0.43 -9.77
C LEU A 340 24.47 0.09 -9.58
N CYS A 341 24.74 0.84 -8.51
CA CYS A 341 26.08 1.29 -8.20
C CYS A 341 27.05 0.11 -7.95
N LEU A 342 26.62 -0.92 -7.21
CA LEU A 342 27.42 -2.12 -6.93
C LEU A 342 27.80 -2.84 -8.23
N LEU A 343 26.87 -2.91 -9.18
CA LEU A 343 27.06 -3.50 -10.52
C LEU A 343 28.07 -2.68 -11.35
N VAL A 344 27.96 -1.35 -11.36
CA VAL A 344 28.91 -0.45 -12.05
C VAL A 344 30.32 -0.58 -11.46
N ILE A 345 30.45 -0.55 -10.13
CA ILE A 345 31.75 -0.68 -9.45
C ILE A 345 32.37 -2.06 -9.72
N PHE A 346 31.56 -3.11 -9.70
CA PHE A 346 32.01 -4.47 -10.04
C PHE A 346 32.48 -4.59 -11.50
N ALA A 347 31.75 -3.99 -12.44
CA ALA A 347 32.14 -3.99 -13.85
C ALA A 347 33.48 -3.25 -14.06
N LEU A 348 33.68 -2.10 -13.41
CA LEU A 348 34.94 -1.36 -13.42
C LEU A 348 36.09 -2.21 -12.83
N GLU A 349 35.83 -2.97 -11.76
CA GLU A 349 36.83 -3.86 -11.14
C GLU A 349 37.28 -4.93 -12.12
N ARG A 350 36.32 -5.54 -12.82
CA ARG A 350 36.57 -6.58 -13.80
C ARG A 350 37.31 -6.07 -15.02
N MET A 351 36.95 -4.90 -15.56
CA MET A 351 37.66 -4.29 -16.69
C MET A 351 39.13 -3.99 -16.34
N LEU A 352 39.39 -3.35 -15.19
CA LEU A 352 40.75 -3.02 -14.74
C LEU A 352 41.60 -4.26 -14.45
N SER A 353 40.96 -5.33 -13.98
CA SER A 353 41.59 -6.63 -13.71
C SER A 353 41.91 -7.41 -14.98
N HIS A 354 41.06 -7.35 -16.02
CA HIS A 354 41.32 -8.00 -17.31
C HIS A 354 42.48 -7.35 -18.07
N VAL A 355 42.60 -6.03 -18.02
CA VAL A 355 43.75 -5.28 -18.59
C VAL A 355 45.07 -5.64 -17.87
N LYS A 356 45.05 -6.42 -16.78
CA LYS A 356 46.25 -6.87 -16.05
C LYS A 356 46.77 -8.24 -16.55
N ARG A 357 45.91 -9.02 -17.22
CA ARG A 357 46.24 -10.37 -17.72
C ARG A 357 46.74 -10.38 -19.17
N LEU A 358 46.39 -9.35 -19.94
CA LEU A 358 47.09 -8.97 -21.17
C LEU A 358 48.38 -8.24 -20.79
#